data_AF-A0A560HNI9-F1
#
_entry.id   AF-A0A560HNI9-F1
#
_cell.length_a   1.000
_cell.length_b   1.000
_cell.length_c   1.000
_cell.angle_alpha   90.00
_cell.angle_beta   90.00
_cell.angle_gamma   90.00
#
_symmetry.space_group_name_H-M   'P 1'
#
loop_
_entity.id
_entity.type
_entity.pdbx_description
1 polymer ?
#
loop_
_entity_poly.entity_id
_entity_poly.type
_entity_poly.pdbx_seq_one_letter_code
_entity_poly.pdbx_strand_id
1 'polypeptide(L)'
;MPHVEIYTSPYCPYCHRAKRLLDSKGVQYEEIDVIANPSRKPEMIQRADGRTTVPQIFVDGEGLGGSDDIHALDRAGKLNAKLGLDQLASGTA
;
A
#
# COMPACT_ATOMS: atom_id res chain seq x y z
N MET A 1 -14.48 4.61 1.45
CA MET A 1 -13.32 3.71 1.20
C MET A 1 -12.08 4.48 1.58
N PRO A 2 -11.14 3.88 2.30
CA PRO A 2 -9.91 4.55 2.69
C PRO A 2 -9.08 4.94 1.46
N HIS A 3 -8.31 6.02 1.56
CA HIS A 3 -7.38 6.44 0.52
C HIS A 3 -6.10 5.61 0.64
N VAL A 4 -5.78 4.86 -0.43
CA VAL A 4 -4.60 4.00 -0.48
C VAL A 4 -3.61 4.59 -1.46
N GLU A 5 -2.37 4.78 -1.01
CA GLU A 5 -1.26 5.26 -1.83
C GLU A 5 -0.15 4.22 -1.84
N ILE A 6 0.54 4.08 -2.97
CA ILE A 6 1.74 3.25 -3.09
C ILE A 6 2.82 4.00 -3.87
N TYR A 7 3.97 4.20 -3.22
CA TYR A 7 5.16 4.68 -3.91
C TYR A 7 5.87 3.52 -4.59
N THR A 8 6.17 3.66 -5.88
CA THR A 8 6.72 2.58 -6.72
C THR A 8 7.90 3.03 -7.57
N SER A 9 8.52 2.06 -8.25
CA SER A 9 9.37 2.31 -9.41
C SER A 9 9.10 1.27 -10.51
N PRO A 10 9.36 1.60 -11.80
CA PRO A 10 8.97 0.76 -12.94
C PRO A 10 9.60 -0.64 -12.97
N TYR A 11 10.78 -0.79 -12.38
CA TYR A 11 11.58 -2.02 -12.44
C TYR A 11 11.65 -2.74 -11.09
N CYS A 12 10.71 -2.49 -10.18
CA CYS A 12 10.71 -3.10 -8.86
C CYS A 12 9.75 -4.30 -8.78
N PRO A 13 10.26 -5.54 -8.66
CA PRO A 13 9.41 -6.73 -8.54
C PRO A 13 8.54 -6.71 -7.27
N TYR A 14 9.02 -6.11 -6.18
CA TYR A 14 8.25 -5.96 -4.95
C TYR A 14 7.07 -4.98 -5.10
N CYS A 15 7.20 -3.94 -5.94
CA CYS A 15 6.09 -3.05 -6.26
C CYS A 15 4.99 -3.81 -7.00
N HIS A 16 5.34 -4.60 -8.01
CA HIS A 16 4.37 -5.44 -8.71
C HIS A 16 3.68 -6.44 -7.78
N ARG A 17 4.43 -7.05 -6.86
CA ARG A 17 3.88 -7.98 -5.86
C ARG A 17 2.89 -7.28 -4.92
N ALA A 18 3.22 -6.09 -4.43
CA ALA A 18 2.34 -5.31 -3.58
C ALA A 18 1.06 -4.87 -4.31
N LYS A 19 1.19 -4.35 -5.54
CA LYS A 19 0.06 -3.99 -6.39
C LYS A 19 -0.86 -5.17 -6.64
N ARG A 20 -0.32 -6.33 -7.01
CA ARG A 20 -1.10 -7.55 -7.22
C ARG A 20 -1.89 -7.97 -5.98
N LEU A 21 -1.35 -7.80 -4.78
CA LEU A 21 -2.08 -8.08 -3.54
C LEU A 21 -3.28 -7.11 -3.39
N LEU A 22 -3.07 -5.81 -3.58
CA LEU A 22 -4.13 -4.80 -3.52
C LEU A 22 -5.20 -5.03 -4.61
N ASP A 23 -4.77 -5.31 -5.84
CA ASP A 23 -5.63 -5.65 -6.98
C ASP A 23 -6.48 -6.89 -6.67
N SER A 24 -5.88 -7.94 -6.08
CA SER A 24 -6.59 -9.18 -5.72
C SER A 24 -7.67 -8.96 -4.66
N LYS A 25 -7.56 -7.87 -3.89
CA LYS A 25 -8.55 -7.44 -2.90
C LYS A 25 -9.59 -6.47 -3.45
N GLY A 26 -9.48 -6.09 -4.73
CA GLY A 26 -10.39 -5.13 -5.36
C GLY A 26 -10.22 -3.69 -4.85
N VAL A 27 -9.05 -3.35 -4.30
CA VAL A 27 -8.78 -2.04 -3.71
C VAL A 27 -8.17 -1.13 -4.77
N GLN A 28 -8.76 0.05 -4.94
CA GLN A 28 -8.17 1.11 -5.75
C GLN A 28 -7.09 1.83 -4.95
N TYR A 29 -6.00 2.21 -5.61
CA TYR A 29 -4.90 2.93 -5.02
C TYR A 29 -4.32 3.97 -5.98
N GLU A 30 -3.71 5.01 -5.42
CA GLU A 30 -2.89 5.96 -6.14
C GLU A 30 -1.46 5.44 -6.24
N GLU A 31 -0.95 5.25 -7.46
CA GLU A 31 0.44 4.86 -7.70
C GLU A 31 1.31 6.11 -7.92
N ILE A 32 2.35 6.26 -7.11
CA ILE A 32 3.30 7.37 -7.16
C ILE A 32 4.67 6.83 -7.58
N ASP A 33 4.99 6.96 -8.86
CA ASP A 33 6.30 6.57 -9.38
C ASP A 33 7.37 7.60 -8.99
N VAL A 34 8.32 7.21 -8.12
CA VAL A 34 9.40 8.07 -7.63
C VAL A 34 10.54 8.27 -8.64
N ILE A 35 10.58 7.48 -9.72
CA ILE A 35 11.52 7.68 -10.84
C ILE A 35 10.95 8.72 -11.80
N ALA A 36 9.66 8.64 -12.11
CA ALA A 36 8.99 9.67 -12.91
C ALA A 36 8.85 10.99 -12.15
N ASN A 37 8.70 10.95 -10.82
CA ASN A 37 8.55 12.12 -9.96
C ASN A 37 9.59 12.13 -8.82
N PRO A 38 10.86 12.49 -9.09
CA PRO A 38 11.92 12.46 -8.08
C PRO A 38 11.65 13.33 -6.84
N SER A 39 10.86 14.41 -7.00
CA SER A 39 10.44 15.29 -5.91
C SER A 39 9.54 14.63 -4.87
N ARG A 40 8.91 13.50 -5.21
CA ARG A 40 8.04 12.73 -4.31
C ARG A 40 8.83 11.77 -3.40
N LYS A 41 10.11 11.51 -3.69
CA LYS A 41 10.95 10.60 -2.91
C LYS A 41 11.26 11.12 -1.49
N PRO A 42 11.62 12.41 -1.27
CA PRO A 42 11.80 12.94 0.08
C PRO A 42 10.53 12.85 0.94
N GLU A 43 9.36 13.12 0.34
CA GLU A 43 8.06 12.98 1.00
C GLU A 43 7.81 11.52 1.43
N MET A 44 8.04 10.56 0.53
CA MET A 44 7.95 9.13 0.84
C MET A 44 8.83 8.77 2.05
N ILE A 45 10.09 9.21 2.06
CA ILE A 45 11.05 8.91 3.14
C ILE A 45 10.57 9.51 4.47
N GLN A 46 10.07 10.74 4.44
CA GLN A 46 9.54 11.41 5.63
C GLN A 46 8.32 10.65 6.18
N ARG A 47 7.39 10.24 5.31
CA ARG A 47 6.18 9.51 5.70
C ARG A 47 6.48 8.07 6.15
N ALA A 48 7.53 7.46 5.63
CA ALA A 48 7.92 6.07 5.93
C ALA A 48 8.95 5.95 7.08
N ASP A 49 8.98 6.92 8.00
CA ASP A 49 9.90 6.95 9.15
C ASP A 49 11.38 6.73 8.77
N GLY A 50 11.80 7.33 7.66
CA GLY A 50 13.17 7.25 7.17
C GLY A 50 13.47 6.06 6.24
N ARG A 51 12.49 5.19 5.96
CA ARG A 51 12.67 4.12 4.97
C ARG A 51 12.81 4.70 3.56
N THR A 52 13.81 4.21 2.83
CA THR A 52 14.19 4.74 1.50
C THR A 52 13.84 3.81 0.34
N THR A 53 13.38 2.59 0.64
CA THR A 53 13.10 1.54 -0.33
C THR A 53 11.66 1.60 -0.82
N VAL A 54 11.44 1.26 -2.08
CA VAL A 54 10.09 1.02 -2.63
C VAL A 54 9.78 -0.50 -2.60
N PRO A 55 8.50 -0.90 -2.50
CA PRO A 55 7.34 -0.03 -2.33
C PRO A 55 7.19 0.51 -0.90
N GLN A 56 6.50 1.64 -0.74
CA GLN A 56 5.93 2.10 0.55
C GLN A 56 4.44 2.32 0.36
N ILE A 57 3.62 1.68 1.20
CA ILE A 57 2.16 1.72 1.13
C ILE A 57 1.62 2.55 2.29
N PHE A 58 0.65 3.41 2.00
CA PHE A 58 -0.05 4.23 2.98
C PHE A 58 -1.56 4.06 2.85
N VAL A 59 -2.25 4.12 3.99
CA VAL A 59 -3.72 4.06 4.05
C VAL A 59 -4.20 5.17 4.98
N ASP A 60 -4.97 6.12 4.45
CA ASP A 60 -5.42 7.33 5.15
C ASP A 60 -4.25 8.06 5.87
N GLY A 61 -3.07 8.07 5.23
CA GLY A 61 -1.84 8.64 5.77
C GLY A 61 -1.04 7.72 6.72
N GLU A 62 -1.61 6.61 7.20
CA GLU A 62 -0.90 5.61 8.01
C GLU A 62 0.04 4.76 7.15
N GLY A 63 1.33 4.70 7.50
CA GLY A 63 2.30 3.85 6.81
C GLY A 63 2.12 2.37 7.15
N LEU A 64 1.77 1.55 6.15
CA LEU A 64 1.71 0.10 6.30
C LEU A 64 3.06 -0.59 5.99
N GLY A 65 4.05 0.17 5.53
CA GLY A 65 5.37 -0.33 5.18
C GLY A 65 5.46 -0.81 3.74
N GLY A 66 6.35 -1.79 3.50
CA GLY A 66 6.64 -2.31 2.17
C GLY A 66 5.81 -3.54 1.78
N SER A 67 6.22 -4.18 0.69
CA SER A 67 5.54 -5.38 0.16
C SER A 67 5.41 -6.48 1.21
N ASP A 68 6.48 -6.79 1.94
CA ASP A 68 6.45 -7.88 2.92
C ASP A 68 5.58 -7.55 4.13
N ASP A 69 5.54 -6.28 4.54
CA ASP A 69 4.71 -5.79 5.65
C ASP A 69 3.21 -5.99 5.33
N ILE A 70 2.75 -5.57 4.15
CA ILE A 70 1.35 -5.76 3.76
C ILE A 70 0.99 -7.23 3.56
N HIS A 71 1.91 -8.07 3.07
CA HIS A 71 1.68 -9.51 2.98
C HIS A 71 1.63 -10.17 4.36
N ALA A 72 2.41 -9.67 5.33
CA ALA A 72 2.35 -10.15 6.72
C ALA A 72 1.02 -9.77 7.37
N LEU A 73 0.54 -8.54 7.16
CA LEU A 73 -0.79 -8.10 7.60
C LEU A 73 -1.91 -8.93 6.97
N ASP A 74 -1.78 -9.29 5.70
CA ASP A 74 -2.74 -10.12 4.98
C ASP A 74 -2.82 -11.53 5.56
N ARG A 75 -1.67 -12.19 5.73
CA ARG A 75 -1.59 -13.52 6.36
C ARG A 75 -2.11 -13.51 7.79
N ALA A 76 -1.98 -12.39 8.49
CA ALA A 76 -2.51 -12.22 9.84
C ALA A 76 -4.02 -11.87 9.87
N GLY A 77 -4.68 -11.74 8.71
CA GLY A 77 -6.09 -11.36 8.60
C GLY A 77 -6.38 -9.89 8.98
N LYS A 78 -5.34 -9.06 9.09
CA LYS A 78 -5.46 -7.66 9.55
C LYS A 78 -5.52 -6.64 8.41
N LEU A 79 -5.12 -7.04 7.20
CA LEU A 79 -5.05 -6.12 6.07
C LEU A 79 -6.44 -5.64 5.61
N ASN A 80 -7.46 -6.50 5.64
CA ASN A 80 -8.81 -6.12 5.21
C ASN A 80 -9.41 -5.00 6.08
N ALA A 81 -9.22 -5.07 7.40
CA ALA A 81 -9.61 -4.01 8.33
C ALA A 81 -9.00 -2.66 7.94
N LYS A 82 -7.69 -2.66 7.67
CA LYS A 82 -6.96 -1.45 7.25
C LYS A 82 -7.48 -0.91 5.92
N LEU A 83 -7.73 -1.79 4.95
CA LEU A 83 -8.25 -1.41 3.63
C LEU A 83 -9.77 -1.13 3.61
N GLY A 84 -10.44 -1.15 4.77
CA GLY A 84 -11.88 -0.88 4.87
C GLY A 84 -12.77 -1.94 4.23
N LEU A 85 -12.28 -3.17 4.10
CA LEU A 85 -12.98 -4.28 3.44
C LEU A 85 -13.84 -5.12 4.40
N ASP A 86 -13.63 -5.00 5.72
CA ASP A 86 -14.37 -5.79 6.72
C ASP A 86 -15.85 -5.41 6.84
N GLN A 87 -16.27 -4.24 6.32
CA GLN A 87 -17.68 -3.83 6.33
C GLN A 87 -18.53 -4.52 5.25
N LEU A 88 -17.95 -5.32 4.36
CA LEU A 88 -18.69 -6.07 3.34
C LEU A 88 -19.19 -7.45 3.82
N ALA A 89 -18.81 -7.88 5.03
CA ALA A 89 -19.25 -9.15 5.62
C ALA A 89 -20.44 -9.03 6.59
N SER A 90 -20.93 -7.82 6.88
CA SER A 90 -22.09 -7.59 7.77
C SER A 90 -23.41 -7.40 7.03
N GLY A 91 -23.50 -7.87 5.79
CA GLY A 91 -24.67 -7.75 4.91
C GLY A 91 -25.25 -9.09 4.48
N THR A 92 -25.58 -9.97 5.43
CA THR A 92 -26.58 -11.03 5.23
C THR A 92 -27.66 -10.85 6.29
N ALA A 93 -28.64 -10.01 5.97
CA ALA A 93 -30.00 -10.15 6.46
C ALA A 93 -30.76 -11.01 5.45
#